data_AF-A0A651GUY7-F1
#
_entry.id   AF-A0A651GUY7-F1
#
_cell.length_a   1.000
_cell.length_b   1.000
_cell.length_c   1.000
_cell.angle_alpha   90.00
_cell.angle_beta   90.00
_cell.angle_gamma   90.00
#
_symmetry.space_group_name_H-M   'P 1'
#
loop_
_entity.id
_entity.type
_entity.pdbx_description
1 polymer ?
#
loop_
_entity_poly.entity_id
_entity_poly.type
_entity_poly.pdbx_seq_one_letter_code
_entity_poly.pdbx_strand_id
1 'polypeptide(L)'
;MSAAHDTEEMALGPVTLARLGDLRRVGALTQVDANARDCSLISTSHGASHGKDHIDLSVLVAADGRIADAKYRSLASGLDLVAFDIMAELAIGCAADDLAAIDGAACVRWLQEQGEKAEHIPEALAGQKFPVLTKVAVAMRGGNAADDAAAAQTADAPMSKASELPWEEIGLFEKVRRVEQVLDDQVRPMLATDGGGIELVDLRDSELVVQYNGACGSCSSSIGGTMMFIEDTLQNALGVEMRLVVQGMDEPEPFMDL
;
A
#
# COMPACT_ATOMS: atom_id res chain seq x y z
N MET A 1 10.46 -46.20 0.93
CA MET A 1 11.67 -45.38 0.74
C MET A 1 11.37 -44.36 -0.34
N SER A 2 11.90 -43.14 -0.15
CA SER A 2 11.94 -42.04 -1.13
C SER A 2 10.63 -41.29 -1.38
N ALA A 3 10.56 -39.97 -1.23
CA ALA A 3 11.54 -38.98 -0.79
C ALA A 3 10.74 -37.80 -0.22
N ALA A 4 11.02 -37.41 1.03
CA ALA A 4 10.71 -36.06 1.46
C ALA A 4 11.56 -35.13 0.58
N HIS A 5 10.93 -34.26 -0.21
CA HIS A 5 11.62 -33.09 -0.69
C HIS A 5 11.83 -32.19 0.52
N ASP A 6 12.94 -32.44 1.23
CA ASP A 6 13.56 -31.44 2.08
C ASP A 6 13.83 -30.23 1.19
N THR A 7 12.91 -29.26 1.26
CA THR A 7 13.18 -27.93 0.76
C THR A 7 14.12 -27.35 1.81
N GLU A 8 15.42 -27.58 1.63
CA GLU A 8 16.46 -26.96 2.45
C GLU A 8 16.22 -25.45 2.38
N GLU A 9 15.64 -24.91 3.45
CA GLU A 9 15.49 -23.48 3.69
C GLU A 9 16.91 -22.94 3.87
N MET A 10 17.52 -22.53 2.75
CA MET A 10 18.91 -22.05 2.76
C MET A 10 18.98 -20.82 3.67
N ALA A 11 19.77 -20.92 4.73
CA ALA A 11 19.93 -19.84 5.68
C ALA A 11 20.50 -18.61 4.96
N LEU A 12 19.78 -17.48 5.04
CA LEU A 12 20.24 -16.22 4.48
C LEU A 12 21.59 -15.84 5.08
N GLY A 13 22.48 -15.34 4.23
CA GLY A 13 23.82 -14.93 4.66
C GLY A 13 23.82 -13.67 5.53
N PRO A 14 24.93 -13.38 6.24
CA PRO A 14 25.03 -12.26 7.16
C PRO A 14 24.83 -10.89 6.51
N VAL A 15 25.24 -10.69 5.26
CA VAL A 15 25.04 -9.41 4.57
C VAL A 15 23.56 -9.24 4.22
N THR A 16 22.94 -10.32 3.75
CA THR A 16 21.51 -10.35 3.42
C THR A 16 20.66 -10.06 4.66
N LEU A 17 20.98 -10.69 5.79
CA LEU A 17 20.31 -10.45 7.07
C LEU A 17 20.54 -9.03 7.59
N ALA A 18 21.76 -8.51 7.48
CA ALA A 18 22.07 -7.14 7.88
C ALA A 18 21.26 -6.13 7.05
N ARG A 19 21.14 -6.36 5.74
CA ARG A 19 20.33 -5.51 4.85
C ARG A 19 18.84 -5.59 5.20
N LEU A 20 18.33 -6.79 5.50
CA LEU A 20 16.94 -6.97 5.92
C LEU A 20 16.62 -6.24 7.23
N GLY A 21 17.60 -6.12 8.13
CA GLY A 21 17.47 -5.35 9.38
C GLY A 21 17.58 -3.83 9.22
N ASP A 22 18.09 -3.35 8.08
CA ASP A 22 18.31 -1.93 7.77
C ASP A 22 17.88 -1.64 6.32
N LEU A 23 16.58 -1.74 6.06
CA LEU A 23 16.00 -1.43 4.75
C LEU A 23 15.96 0.09 4.55
N ARG A 24 16.64 0.59 3.52
CA ARG A 24 16.91 2.03 3.35
C ARG A 24 15.90 2.72 2.44
N ARG A 25 15.24 1.94 1.58
CA ARG A 25 14.43 2.43 0.46
C ARG A 25 12.94 2.17 0.64
N VAL A 26 12.53 1.59 1.76
CA VAL A 26 11.11 1.43 2.11
C VAL A 26 10.43 2.81 2.24
N GLY A 27 9.23 2.93 1.67
CA GLY A 27 8.40 4.13 1.71
C GLY A 27 7.78 4.45 0.35
N ALA A 28 7.23 5.66 0.22
CA ALA A 28 6.70 6.17 -1.03
C ALA A 28 7.14 7.63 -1.22
N LEU A 29 7.38 8.01 -2.48
CA LEU A 29 7.61 9.38 -2.89
C LEU A 29 6.29 10.00 -3.36
N THR A 30 6.09 11.26 -3.02
CA THR A 30 4.86 12.01 -3.31
C THR A 30 5.12 13.12 -4.30
N GLN A 31 4.04 13.71 -4.83
CA GLN A 31 4.15 14.89 -5.69
C GLN A 31 4.77 16.08 -4.93
N VAL A 32 4.58 16.15 -3.60
CA VAL A 32 5.20 17.16 -2.75
C VAL A 32 6.72 17.00 -2.75
N ASP A 33 7.24 15.77 -2.64
CA ASP A 33 8.68 15.49 -2.71
C ASP A 33 9.27 15.85 -4.08
N ALA A 34 8.53 15.55 -5.14
CA ALA A 34 8.91 15.86 -6.52
C ALA A 34 9.03 17.37 -6.73
N ASN A 35 7.99 18.12 -6.33
CA ASN A 35 7.97 19.58 -6.41
C ASN A 35 9.07 20.22 -5.55
N ALA A 36 9.33 19.69 -4.36
CA ALA A 36 10.38 20.20 -3.47
C ALA A 36 11.80 20.03 -4.03
N ARG A 37 11.98 19.16 -5.02
CA ARG A 37 13.29 18.82 -5.63
C ARG A 37 13.35 19.13 -7.12
N ASP A 38 12.38 19.87 -7.66
CA ASP A 38 12.25 20.17 -9.08
C ASP A 38 12.37 18.91 -9.98
N CYS A 39 11.78 17.80 -9.53
CA CYS A 39 11.79 16.50 -10.19
C CYS A 39 10.39 16.12 -10.67
N SER A 40 10.33 15.17 -11.61
CA SER A 40 9.11 14.49 -12.01
C SER A 40 8.90 13.22 -11.18
N LEU A 41 7.67 12.98 -10.70
CA LEU A 41 7.32 11.73 -10.02
C LEU A 41 6.86 10.69 -11.05
N ILE A 42 7.36 9.46 -10.92
CA ILE A 42 6.83 8.28 -11.62
C ILE A 42 6.52 7.21 -10.57
N SER A 43 5.30 6.69 -10.58
CA SER A 43 4.87 5.58 -9.75
C SER A 43 4.46 4.40 -10.62
N THR A 44 4.88 3.19 -10.27
CA THR A 44 4.57 1.96 -11.01
C THR A 44 4.35 0.82 -10.04
N SER A 45 3.56 -0.17 -10.42
CA SER A 45 3.34 -1.39 -9.64
C SER A 45 3.59 -2.65 -10.47
N HIS A 46 3.89 -3.75 -9.79
CA HIS A 46 3.96 -5.09 -10.39
C HIS A 46 3.51 -6.15 -9.38
N GLY A 47 3.10 -7.32 -9.88
CA GLY A 47 2.52 -8.40 -9.08
C GLY A 47 1.05 -8.13 -8.73
N ALA A 48 0.29 -9.18 -8.47
CA ALA A 48 -1.07 -9.05 -7.95
C ALA A 48 -1.02 -8.34 -6.59
N SER A 49 -1.99 -7.48 -6.24
CA SER A 49 -1.93 -6.63 -5.02
C SER A 49 -1.70 -7.38 -3.70
N HIS A 50 -1.97 -8.69 -3.66
CA HIS A 50 -1.73 -9.59 -2.52
C HIS A 50 -0.80 -10.76 -2.85
N GLY A 51 -0.11 -10.69 -3.99
CA GLY A 51 0.95 -11.62 -4.36
C GLY A 51 2.20 -11.35 -3.53
N LYS A 52 2.92 -12.42 -3.18
CA LYS A 52 4.22 -12.32 -2.51
C LYS A 52 5.28 -11.56 -3.32
N ASP A 53 5.03 -11.38 -4.62
CA ASP A 53 5.83 -10.65 -5.59
C ASP A 53 5.33 -9.21 -5.84
N HIS A 54 4.31 -8.74 -5.09
CA HIS A 54 3.78 -7.39 -5.27
C HIS A 54 4.77 -6.32 -4.83
N ILE A 55 4.94 -5.30 -5.65
CA ILE A 55 5.75 -4.13 -5.34
C ILE A 55 5.15 -2.88 -5.99
N ASP A 56 5.05 -1.82 -5.18
CA ASP A 56 4.89 -0.44 -5.64
C ASP A 56 6.26 0.22 -5.65
N LEU A 57 6.69 0.77 -6.78
CA LEU A 57 7.91 1.54 -6.93
C LEU A 57 7.57 2.98 -7.33
N SER A 58 8.03 3.93 -6.53
CA SER A 58 7.96 5.37 -6.79
C SER A 58 9.36 5.91 -7.00
N VAL A 59 9.56 6.73 -8.03
CA VAL A 59 10.86 7.34 -8.34
C VAL A 59 10.72 8.83 -8.66
N LEU A 60 11.72 9.60 -8.28
CA LEU A 60 11.89 10.98 -8.72
C LEU A 60 12.87 11.01 -9.88
N VAL A 61 12.52 11.70 -10.96
CA VAL A 61 13.37 11.86 -12.15
C VAL A 61 13.79 13.32 -12.24
N ALA A 62 15.09 13.57 -12.22
CA ALA A 62 15.66 14.90 -12.37
C ALA A 62 15.54 15.40 -13.82
N ALA A 63 15.74 16.72 -13.99
CA ALA A 63 15.67 17.38 -15.30
C ALA A 63 16.70 16.85 -16.33
N ASP A 64 17.78 16.21 -15.88
CA ASP A 64 18.79 15.57 -16.74
C ASP A 64 18.39 14.15 -17.21
N GLY A 65 17.18 13.69 -16.82
CA GLY A 65 16.65 12.38 -17.20
C GLY A 65 17.19 11.22 -16.37
N ARG A 66 17.79 11.48 -15.21
CA ARG A 66 18.27 10.45 -14.28
C ARG A 66 17.34 10.30 -13.07
N ILE A 67 17.30 9.10 -12.50
CA ILE A 67 16.60 8.87 -11.23
C ILE A 67 17.33 9.59 -10.10
N ALA A 68 16.69 10.57 -9.48
CA ALA A 68 17.20 11.30 -8.33
C ALA A 68 16.93 10.57 -7.00
N ASP A 69 15.81 9.84 -6.91
CA ASP A 69 15.44 9.09 -5.71
C ASP A 69 14.48 7.95 -6.05
N ALA A 70 14.48 6.86 -5.28
CA ALA A 70 13.63 5.69 -5.53
C ALA A 70 13.16 5.03 -4.22
N LYS A 71 11.85 4.94 -4.00
CA LYS A 71 11.24 4.35 -2.80
C LYS A 71 10.22 3.29 -3.18
N TYR A 72 10.10 2.25 -2.36
CA TYR A 72 9.20 1.15 -2.64
C TYR A 72 8.34 0.74 -1.44
N ARG A 73 7.19 0.12 -1.73
CA ARG A 73 6.37 -0.61 -0.77
C ARG A 73 6.12 -2.02 -1.27
N SER A 74 6.19 -3.00 -0.38
CA SER A 74 5.93 -4.40 -0.68
C SER A 74 5.59 -5.16 0.61
N LEU A 75 4.82 -6.24 0.47
CA LEU A 75 4.58 -7.23 1.53
C LEU A 75 5.52 -8.44 1.42
N ALA A 76 6.45 -8.42 0.47
CA ALA A 76 7.46 -9.46 0.32
C ALA A 76 8.31 -9.58 1.60
N SER A 77 8.93 -10.75 1.78
CA SER A 77 9.76 -11.04 2.94
C SER A 77 11.07 -11.72 2.53
N GLY A 78 12.02 -11.78 3.47
CA GLY A 78 13.30 -12.44 3.23
C GLY A 78 14.06 -11.84 2.06
N LEU A 79 14.50 -12.71 1.14
CA LEU A 79 15.37 -12.32 0.04
C LEU A 79 14.71 -11.40 -0.98
N ASP A 80 13.42 -11.60 -1.27
CA ASP A 80 12.69 -10.76 -2.23
C ASP A 80 12.65 -9.30 -1.75
N LEU A 81 12.44 -9.09 -0.45
CA LEU A 81 12.42 -7.76 0.14
C LEU A 81 13.80 -7.09 0.09
N VAL A 82 14.88 -7.85 0.35
CA VAL A 82 16.26 -7.38 0.20
C VAL A 82 16.57 -7.04 -1.25
N ALA A 83 16.12 -7.87 -2.20
CA ALA A 83 16.31 -7.65 -3.62
C ALA A 83 15.63 -6.36 -4.09
N PHE A 84 14.42 -6.06 -3.60
CA PHE A 84 13.74 -4.80 -3.89
C PHE A 84 14.45 -3.58 -3.31
N ASP A 85 14.98 -3.67 -2.09
CA ASP A 85 15.71 -2.57 -1.46
C ASP A 85 17.03 -2.27 -2.19
N ILE A 86 17.76 -3.31 -2.61
CA ILE A 86 18.97 -3.19 -3.45
C ILE A 86 18.62 -2.65 -4.83
N MET A 87 17.56 -3.17 -5.47
CA MET A 87 17.09 -2.70 -6.77
C MET A 87 16.78 -1.20 -6.76
N ALA A 88 16.06 -0.73 -5.74
CA ALA A 88 15.75 0.69 -5.58
C ALA A 88 17.02 1.54 -5.33
N GLU A 89 18.02 1.02 -4.60
CA GLU A 89 19.30 1.70 -4.42
C GLU A 89 20.08 1.80 -5.75
N LEU A 90 20.20 0.69 -6.48
CA LEU A 90 20.92 0.62 -7.75
C LEU A 90 20.29 1.49 -8.84
N ALA A 91 18.97 1.74 -8.77
CA ALA A 91 18.28 2.58 -9.74
C ALA A 91 18.67 4.06 -9.65
N ILE A 92 19.17 4.53 -8.51
CA ILE A 92 19.51 5.94 -8.30
C ILE A 92 20.70 6.31 -9.20
N GLY A 93 20.56 7.41 -9.95
CA GLY A 93 21.54 7.92 -10.90
C GLY A 93 21.44 7.29 -12.30
N CYS A 94 20.65 6.25 -12.51
CA CYS A 94 20.47 5.61 -13.81
C CYS A 94 19.60 6.43 -14.76
N ALA A 95 19.91 6.36 -16.05
CA ALA A 95 19.04 6.82 -17.12
C ALA A 95 18.08 5.69 -17.56
N ALA A 96 17.03 6.02 -18.31
CA ALA A 96 16.01 5.07 -18.74
C ALA A 96 16.55 3.85 -19.53
N ASP A 97 17.67 3.99 -20.23
CA ASP A 97 18.29 2.89 -21.00
C ASP A 97 19.07 1.90 -20.11
N ASP A 98 19.50 2.33 -18.92
CA ASP A 98 20.32 1.52 -18.03
C ASP A 98 19.47 0.65 -17.08
N LEU A 99 18.21 1.02 -16.86
CA LEU A 99 17.35 0.36 -15.85
C LEU A 99 17.09 -1.12 -16.14
N ALA A 100 17.08 -1.53 -17.41
CA ALA A 100 16.88 -2.93 -17.79
C ALA A 100 18.04 -3.85 -17.39
N ALA A 101 19.22 -3.28 -17.10
CA ALA A 101 20.38 -4.01 -16.61
C ALA A 101 20.36 -4.25 -15.09
N ILE A 102 19.46 -3.59 -14.36
CA ILE A 102 19.23 -3.83 -12.94
C ILE A 102 18.26 -5.01 -12.84
N ASP A 103 18.83 -6.19 -12.66
CA ASP A 103 18.11 -7.43 -12.44
C ASP A 103 18.66 -8.15 -11.21
N GLY A 104 18.15 -9.34 -10.94
CA GLY A 104 18.58 -10.13 -9.80
C GLY A 104 20.07 -10.49 -9.84
N ALA A 105 20.68 -10.66 -11.03
CA ALA A 105 22.12 -10.84 -11.15
C ALA A 105 22.89 -9.57 -10.73
N ALA A 106 22.34 -8.37 -10.94
CA ALA A 106 22.90 -7.14 -10.38
C ALA A 106 22.83 -7.13 -8.84
N CYS A 107 21.72 -7.59 -8.25
CA CYS A 107 21.60 -7.73 -6.79
C CYS A 107 22.61 -8.76 -6.23
N VAL A 108 22.81 -9.89 -6.92
CA VAL A 108 23.84 -10.88 -6.55
C VAL A 108 25.24 -10.26 -6.56
N ARG A 109 25.59 -9.50 -7.61
CA ARG A 109 26.88 -8.81 -7.66
C ARG A 109 27.04 -7.83 -6.50
N TRP A 110 26.01 -7.03 -6.22
CA TRP A 110 26.02 -6.10 -5.09
C TRP A 110 26.27 -6.84 -3.76
N LEU A 111 25.56 -7.95 -3.50
CA LEU A 111 25.75 -8.75 -2.28
C LEU A 111 27.18 -9.29 -2.17
N GLN A 112 27.73 -9.80 -3.28
CA GLN A 112 29.10 -10.31 -3.33
C GLN A 112 30.14 -9.22 -3.10
N GLU A 113 29.92 -8.01 -3.65
CA GLU A 113 30.78 -6.84 -3.42
C GLU A 113 30.76 -6.40 -1.95
N GLN A 114 29.64 -6.60 -1.25
CA GLN A 114 29.54 -6.40 0.21
C GLN A 114 30.15 -7.57 1.03
N GLY A 115 30.70 -8.59 0.37
CA GLY A 115 31.36 -9.73 1.00
C GLY A 115 30.45 -10.93 1.32
N GLU A 116 29.23 -10.96 0.78
CA GLU A 116 28.35 -12.13 0.89
C GLU A 116 28.93 -13.30 0.10
N LYS A 117 28.94 -14.49 0.69
CA LYS A 117 29.45 -15.68 0.02
C LYS A 117 28.42 -16.23 -0.94
N ALA A 118 28.88 -16.75 -2.08
CA ALA A 118 28.02 -17.36 -3.09
C ALA A 118 27.14 -18.51 -2.54
N GLU A 119 27.64 -19.25 -1.55
CA GLU A 119 26.90 -20.34 -0.87
C GLU A 119 25.66 -19.87 -0.10
N HIS A 120 25.54 -18.56 0.21
CA HIS A 120 24.39 -18.00 0.91
C HIS A 120 23.41 -17.24 -0.01
N ILE A 121 23.68 -17.22 -1.32
CA ILE A 121 22.87 -16.47 -2.29
C ILE A 121 22.10 -17.49 -3.13
N PRO A 122 20.76 -17.59 -2.98
CA PRO A 122 19.97 -18.51 -3.79
C PRO A 122 20.12 -18.24 -5.29
N GLU A 123 20.30 -19.29 -6.09
CA GLU A 123 20.41 -19.19 -7.55
C GLU A 123 19.17 -18.53 -8.17
N ALA A 124 17.99 -18.75 -7.56
CA ALA A 124 16.73 -18.14 -7.97
C ALA A 124 16.79 -16.60 -8.02
N LEU A 125 17.61 -15.95 -7.17
CA LEU A 125 17.78 -14.50 -7.20
C LEU A 125 18.44 -14.06 -8.50
N ALA A 126 19.46 -14.75 -9.00
CA ALA A 126 20.18 -14.33 -10.21
C ALA A 126 19.27 -14.24 -11.46
N GLY A 127 18.23 -15.07 -11.53
CA GLY A 127 17.25 -15.08 -12.61
C GLY A 127 16.11 -14.07 -12.46
N GLN A 128 15.98 -13.44 -11.29
CA GLN A 128 14.87 -12.52 -11.00
C GLN A 128 14.92 -11.28 -11.89
N LYS A 129 13.77 -10.90 -12.44
CA LYS A 129 13.61 -9.66 -13.21
C LYS A 129 12.72 -8.70 -12.43
N PHE A 130 12.87 -7.41 -12.68
CA PHE A 130 12.09 -6.36 -12.03
C PHE A 130 11.25 -5.60 -13.08
N PRO A 131 10.05 -6.09 -13.43
CA PRO A 131 9.23 -5.44 -14.46
C PRO A 131 8.84 -3.99 -14.13
N VAL A 132 8.80 -3.62 -12.85
CA VAL A 132 8.63 -2.23 -12.40
C VAL A 132 9.67 -1.28 -13.01
N LEU A 133 10.93 -1.70 -13.13
CA LEU A 133 11.98 -0.87 -13.74
C LEU A 133 11.78 -0.70 -15.24
N THR A 134 11.29 -1.72 -15.93
CA THR A 134 10.89 -1.60 -17.34
C THR A 134 9.75 -0.60 -17.50
N LYS A 135 8.74 -0.64 -16.62
CA LYS A 135 7.64 0.33 -16.62
C LYS A 135 8.14 1.76 -16.36
N VAL A 136 9.04 1.94 -15.39
CA VAL A 136 9.70 3.23 -15.13
C VAL A 136 10.47 3.72 -16.36
N ALA A 137 11.26 2.86 -17.00
CA ALA A 137 12.03 3.22 -18.20
C ALA A 137 11.13 3.67 -19.36
N VAL A 138 9.96 3.06 -19.52
CA VAL A 138 8.96 3.47 -20.54
C VAL A 138 8.38 4.84 -20.18
N ALA A 139 7.99 5.05 -18.93
CA ALA A 139 7.43 6.31 -18.44
C ALA A 139 8.44 7.48 -18.56
N MET A 140 9.72 7.24 -18.26
CA MET A 140 10.80 8.24 -18.41
C MET A 140 10.97 8.72 -19.86
N ARG A 141 10.65 7.89 -20.86
CA ARG A 141 10.74 8.25 -22.29
C ARG A 141 9.51 9.00 -22.80
N GLY A 142 8.54 9.29 -21.94
CA GLY A 142 7.25 9.87 -22.35
C GLY A 142 6.31 8.87 -23.02
N GLY A 143 6.63 7.56 -22.94
CA GLY A 143 5.66 6.53 -23.25
C GLY A 143 4.60 6.50 -22.16
N ASN A 144 3.32 6.53 -22.53
CA ASN A 144 2.27 6.26 -21.56
C ASN A 144 2.45 4.80 -21.11
N ALA A 145 2.85 4.60 -19.85
CA ALA A 145 2.74 3.30 -19.21
C ALA A 145 1.24 3.00 -19.00
N ALA A 146 0.53 2.72 -20.09
CA ALA A 146 -0.76 2.05 -20.04
C ALA A 146 -0.47 0.61 -19.59
N ASP A 147 -0.85 0.12 -18.42
CA ASP A 147 -1.80 0.61 -17.44
C ASP A 147 -1.24 0.47 -16.00
N ASP A 148 -1.87 1.22 -15.07
CA ASP A 148 -1.68 1.30 -13.61
C ASP A 148 -0.64 2.30 -13.06
N ALA A 149 -0.69 3.54 -13.54
CA ALA A 149 -0.02 4.68 -12.90
C ALA A 149 -0.79 5.99 -13.08
N ALA A 150 -1.97 6.09 -12.46
CA ALA A 150 -2.58 7.36 -12.11
C ALA A 150 -3.23 7.22 -10.73
N ALA A 151 -2.61 7.84 -9.72
CA ALA A 151 -3.27 8.59 -8.64
C ALA A 151 -2.40 8.63 -7.37
N ALA A 152 -1.63 9.71 -7.21
CA ALA A 152 -1.82 10.47 -5.98
C ALA A 152 -3.13 11.25 -6.20
N GLN A 153 -4.22 10.70 -5.66
CA GLN A 153 -5.56 11.26 -5.54
C GLN A 153 -6.28 11.66 -6.85
N THR A 154 -6.96 10.68 -7.44
CA THR A 154 -8.39 10.78 -7.78
C THR A 154 -8.98 9.38 -7.74
N ALA A 155 -10.24 9.30 -7.32
CA ALA A 155 -11.08 8.12 -7.31
C ALA A 155 -11.05 7.33 -8.63
N ASP A 156 -11.50 6.06 -8.49
CA ASP A 156 -11.80 5.08 -9.53
C ASP A 156 -10.67 4.06 -9.86
N ALA A 157 -10.58 3.03 -9.03
CA ALA A 157 -9.88 1.79 -9.39
C ALA A 157 -10.84 0.89 -10.20
N PRO A 158 -10.42 0.28 -11.32
CA PRO A 158 -11.22 -0.75 -11.96
C PRO A 158 -11.33 -1.97 -11.03
N MET A 159 -12.56 -2.45 -10.89
CA MET A 159 -13.01 -3.52 -9.99
C MET A 159 -12.06 -4.73 -9.97
N SER A 160 -11.45 -4.97 -8.81
CA SER A 160 -10.94 -6.30 -8.45
C SER A 160 -12.13 -7.23 -8.20
N LYS A 161 -12.02 -8.51 -8.59
CA LYS A 161 -12.98 -9.59 -8.24
C LYS A 161 -13.32 -9.68 -6.74
N ALA A 162 -12.55 -9.00 -5.88
CA ALA A 162 -12.93 -8.81 -4.49
C ALA A 162 -14.29 -8.11 -4.35
N SER A 163 -14.72 -7.21 -5.25
CA SER A 163 -16.02 -6.52 -5.14
C SER A 163 -17.23 -7.44 -5.27
N GLU A 164 -17.05 -8.67 -5.73
CA GLU A 164 -18.10 -9.69 -5.86
C GLU A 164 -18.10 -10.71 -4.71
N LEU A 165 -17.05 -10.72 -3.87
CA LEU A 165 -16.98 -11.63 -2.74
C LEU A 165 -17.91 -11.14 -1.61
N PRO A 166 -18.67 -12.06 -0.98
CA PRO A 166 -19.53 -11.73 0.14
C PRO A 166 -18.69 -11.17 1.30
N TRP A 167 -19.30 -10.29 2.10
CA TRP A 167 -18.65 -9.58 3.22
C TRP A 167 -17.86 -10.51 4.16
N GLU A 168 -18.29 -11.76 4.32
CA GLU A 168 -17.67 -12.73 5.22
C GLU A 168 -16.35 -13.30 4.70
N GLU A 169 -16.11 -13.19 3.40
CA GLU A 169 -14.93 -13.76 2.75
C GLU A 169 -13.84 -12.71 2.48
N ILE A 170 -14.09 -11.44 2.81
CA ILE A 170 -13.14 -10.35 2.63
C ILE A 170 -12.40 -10.00 3.92
N GLY A 171 -11.11 -9.68 3.79
CA GLY A 171 -10.28 -9.25 4.91
C GLY A 171 -10.64 -7.86 5.43
N LEU A 172 -10.21 -7.52 6.65
CA LEU A 172 -10.48 -6.24 7.32
C LEU A 172 -10.17 -5.02 6.45
N PHE A 173 -9.07 -5.06 5.68
CA PHE A 173 -8.68 -3.97 4.79
C PHE A 173 -9.73 -3.69 3.69
N GLU A 174 -10.26 -4.73 3.06
CA GLU A 174 -11.31 -4.58 2.04
C GLU A 174 -12.64 -4.16 2.66
N LYS A 175 -12.95 -4.64 3.87
CA LYS A 175 -14.12 -4.18 4.64
C LYS A 175 -14.05 -2.68 4.92
N VAL A 176 -12.91 -2.22 5.45
CA VAL A 176 -12.64 -0.80 5.71
C VAL A 176 -12.71 0.01 4.41
N ARG A 177 -12.10 -0.45 3.33
CA ARG A 177 -12.14 0.23 2.03
C ARG A 177 -13.57 0.41 1.52
N ARG A 178 -14.39 -0.65 1.54
CA ARG A 178 -15.79 -0.58 1.09
C ARG A 178 -16.62 0.35 1.97
N VAL A 179 -16.40 0.32 3.28
CA VAL A 179 -17.06 1.25 4.21
C VAL A 179 -16.66 2.69 3.92
N GLU A 180 -15.36 2.99 3.81
CA GLU A 180 -14.87 4.33 3.46
C GLU A 180 -15.44 4.82 2.13
N GLN A 181 -15.54 3.95 1.14
CA GLN A 181 -16.14 4.30 -0.14
C GLN A 181 -17.62 4.70 0.00
N VAL A 182 -18.41 3.95 0.77
CA VAL A 182 -19.81 4.32 1.02
C VAL A 182 -19.91 5.62 1.82
N LEU A 183 -19.02 5.83 2.79
CA LEU A 183 -18.96 7.08 3.55
C LEU A 183 -18.65 8.27 2.64
N ASP A 184 -17.65 8.15 1.77
CA ASP A 184 -17.23 9.21 0.84
C ASP A 184 -18.30 9.52 -0.21
N ASP A 185 -18.95 8.49 -0.77
CA ASP A 185 -19.89 8.64 -1.88
C ASP A 185 -21.28 9.12 -1.41
N GLN A 186 -21.73 8.68 -0.22
CA GLN A 186 -23.13 8.87 0.21
C GLN A 186 -23.30 9.68 1.48
N VAL A 187 -22.36 9.61 2.43
CA VAL A 187 -22.53 10.18 3.77
C VAL A 187 -21.85 11.54 3.93
N ARG A 188 -20.54 11.60 3.65
CA ARG A 188 -19.73 12.82 3.81
C ARG A 188 -20.27 14.00 2.99
N PRO A 189 -20.76 13.85 1.73
CA PRO A 189 -21.33 14.96 0.97
C PRO A 189 -22.58 15.57 1.62
N MET A 190 -23.41 14.72 2.26
CA MET A 190 -24.60 15.17 2.98
C MET A 190 -24.22 15.93 4.25
N LEU A 191 -23.31 15.37 5.05
CA LEU A 191 -22.85 16.02 6.29
C LEU A 191 -22.10 17.33 6.03
N ALA A 192 -21.35 17.42 4.92
CA ALA A 192 -20.63 18.62 4.54
C ALA A 192 -21.58 19.79 4.21
N THR A 193 -22.79 19.50 3.71
CA THR A 193 -23.82 20.52 3.44
C THR A 193 -24.26 21.23 4.73
N ASP A 194 -24.30 20.48 5.83
CA ASP A 194 -24.67 20.99 7.17
C ASP A 194 -23.46 21.47 7.99
N GLY A 195 -22.27 21.54 7.37
CA GLY A 195 -21.03 22.00 8.03
C GLY A 195 -20.46 21.02 9.06
N GLY A 196 -20.80 19.74 8.94
CA GLY A 196 -20.23 18.66 9.74
C GLY A 196 -19.46 17.63 8.91
N GLY A 197 -18.99 16.59 9.57
CA GLY A 197 -18.26 15.49 8.94
C GLY A 197 -18.29 14.25 9.80
N ILE A 198 -17.87 13.14 9.22
CA ILE A 198 -17.72 11.84 9.88
C ILE A 198 -16.37 11.27 9.48
N GLU A 199 -15.69 10.64 10.44
CA GLU A 199 -14.45 9.89 10.21
C GLU A 199 -14.60 8.48 10.75
N LEU A 200 -14.06 7.51 10.01
CA LEU A 200 -13.94 6.14 10.48
C LEU A 200 -12.77 6.04 11.46
N VAL A 201 -13.03 5.54 12.67
CA VAL A 201 -12.02 5.36 13.73
C VAL A 201 -11.60 3.90 13.81
N ASP A 202 -12.56 2.98 13.79
CA ASP A 202 -12.30 1.55 13.94
C ASP A 202 -13.42 0.71 13.32
N LEU A 203 -13.10 -0.53 12.94
CA LEU A 203 -14.07 -1.53 12.49
C LEU A 203 -13.78 -2.84 13.22
N ARG A 204 -14.65 -3.21 14.15
CA ARG A 204 -14.53 -4.42 14.98
C ARG A 204 -15.72 -5.32 14.73
N ASP A 205 -15.49 -6.45 14.05
CA ASP A 205 -16.53 -7.41 13.68
C ASP A 205 -17.69 -6.74 12.91
N SER A 206 -18.79 -6.44 13.59
CA SER A 206 -19.98 -5.75 13.06
C SER A 206 -20.22 -4.37 13.69
N GLU A 207 -19.28 -3.87 14.50
CA GLU A 207 -19.34 -2.53 15.09
C GLU A 207 -18.43 -1.57 14.33
N LEU A 208 -19.04 -0.53 13.76
CA LEU A 208 -18.35 0.55 13.08
C LEU A 208 -18.20 1.74 14.02
N VAL A 209 -16.98 2.03 14.44
CA VAL A 209 -16.69 3.16 15.34
C VAL A 209 -16.34 4.37 14.50
N VAL A 210 -17.14 5.43 14.65
CA VAL A 210 -16.98 6.67 13.91
C VAL A 210 -16.87 7.87 14.84
N GLN A 211 -16.27 8.94 14.35
CA GLN A 211 -16.19 10.22 15.05
C GLN A 211 -16.86 11.29 14.20
N TYR A 212 -17.85 11.99 14.78
CA TYR A 212 -18.40 13.19 14.14
C TYR A 212 -17.49 14.39 14.36
N ASN A 213 -17.35 15.18 13.31
CA ASN A 213 -16.59 16.43 13.30
C ASN A 213 -17.50 17.61 12.91
N GLY A 214 -17.08 18.83 13.28
CA GLY A 214 -17.79 20.06 12.93
C GLY A 214 -19.15 20.22 13.62
N ALA A 215 -20.13 20.81 12.92
CA ALA A 215 -21.45 21.13 13.48
C ALA A 215 -22.25 19.90 13.95
N CYS A 216 -21.91 18.70 13.46
CA CYS A 216 -22.55 17.44 13.84
C CYS A 216 -22.21 16.96 15.26
N GLY A 217 -21.09 17.41 15.84
CA GLY A 217 -20.65 16.97 17.17
C GLY A 217 -21.40 17.62 18.35
N SER A 218 -22.22 18.65 18.11
CA SER A 218 -22.82 19.47 19.18
C SER A 218 -24.36 19.49 19.22
N CYS A 219 -25.04 18.78 18.32
CA CYS A 219 -26.50 18.87 18.19
C CYS A 219 -27.21 17.59 18.69
N SER A 220 -27.40 17.48 20.01
CA SER A 220 -28.04 16.36 20.70
C SER A 220 -29.47 16.02 20.24
N SER A 221 -30.16 16.93 19.54
CA SER A 221 -31.51 16.71 19.02
C SER A 221 -31.60 16.08 17.62
N SER A 222 -30.48 15.96 16.88
CA SER A 222 -30.47 15.48 15.48
C SER A 222 -29.61 14.23 15.26
N ILE A 223 -28.78 13.84 16.23
CA ILE A 223 -27.83 12.72 16.10
C ILE A 223 -28.54 11.38 15.86
N GLY A 224 -29.67 11.08 16.52
CA GLY A 224 -30.34 9.78 16.38
C GLY A 224 -30.90 9.50 14.98
N GLY A 225 -31.42 10.52 14.29
CA GLY A 225 -31.95 10.37 12.92
C GLY A 225 -30.85 10.24 11.88
N THR A 226 -29.78 11.03 12.01
CA THR A 226 -28.61 10.96 11.12
C THR A 226 -27.82 9.67 11.32
N MET A 227 -27.67 9.21 12.57
CA MET A 227 -27.02 7.92 12.88
C MET A 227 -27.77 6.75 12.25
N MET A 228 -29.10 6.71 12.41
CA MET A 228 -29.95 5.67 11.80
C MET A 228 -29.86 5.70 10.26
N PHE A 229 -29.83 6.89 9.65
CA PHE A 229 -29.68 7.03 8.21
C PHE A 229 -28.32 6.51 7.71
N ILE A 230 -27.23 6.85 8.42
CA ILE A 230 -25.87 6.40 8.06
C ILE A 230 -25.74 4.89 8.21
N GLU A 231 -26.27 4.34 9.31
CA GLU A 231 -26.31 2.91 9.56
C GLU A 231 -27.10 2.18 8.45
N ASP A 232 -28.32 2.62 8.14
CA ASP A 232 -29.14 2.05 7.07
C ASP A 232 -28.46 2.15 5.70
N THR A 233 -27.82 3.29 5.40
CA THR A 233 -27.08 3.49 4.14
C THR A 233 -25.93 2.49 4.02
N LEU A 234 -25.15 2.30 5.07
CA LEU A 234 -24.04 1.36 5.10
C LEU A 234 -24.52 -0.09 4.99
N GLN A 235 -25.55 -0.47 5.74
CA GLN A 235 -26.12 -1.82 5.70
C GLN A 235 -26.69 -2.15 4.32
N ASN A 236 -27.42 -1.21 3.70
CA ASN A 236 -28.00 -1.39 2.37
C ASN A 236 -26.95 -1.45 1.27
N ALA A 237 -25.90 -0.61 1.35
CA ALA A 237 -24.83 -0.58 0.35
C ALA A 237 -23.90 -1.81 0.43
N LEU A 238 -23.66 -2.32 1.64
CA LEU A 238 -22.72 -3.42 1.88
C LEU A 238 -23.42 -4.79 2.01
N GLY A 239 -24.75 -4.81 2.15
CA GLY A 239 -25.56 -6.01 2.27
C GLY A 239 -25.35 -6.76 3.59
N VAL A 240 -24.98 -6.06 4.66
CA VAL A 240 -24.62 -6.65 5.96
C VAL A 240 -25.30 -5.93 7.11
N GLU A 241 -25.48 -6.62 8.24
CA GLU A 241 -25.89 -5.98 9.48
C GLU A 241 -24.66 -5.45 10.22
N MET A 242 -24.67 -4.16 10.53
CA MET A 242 -23.62 -3.51 11.31
C MET A 242 -24.19 -2.41 12.18
N ARG A 243 -23.63 -2.25 13.37
CA ARG A 243 -24.04 -1.24 14.35
C ARG A 243 -23.07 -0.06 14.27
N LEU A 244 -23.62 1.15 14.15
CA LEU A 244 -22.82 2.38 14.20
C LEU A 244 -22.62 2.81 15.67
N VAL A 245 -21.37 3.05 16.06
CA VAL A 245 -21.01 3.54 17.40
C VAL A 245 -20.25 4.85 17.26
N VAL A 246 -20.68 5.88 17.98
CA VAL A 246 -20.02 7.18 17.93
C VAL A 246 -19.04 7.33 19.09
N GLN A 247 -17.78 7.56 18.76
CA GLN A 247 -16.73 7.79 19.75
C GLN A 247 -17.04 9.05 20.58
N GLY A 248 -17.20 8.87 21.90
CA GLY A 248 -17.45 9.95 22.86
C GLY A 248 -18.92 10.22 23.22
N MET A 249 -19.89 9.45 22.69
CA MET A 249 -21.30 9.50 23.13
C MET A 249 -21.82 8.21 23.76
N ASP A 250 -21.18 7.07 23.47
CA ASP A 250 -21.54 5.74 24.00
C ASP A 250 -20.46 5.16 24.93
N GLU A 251 -19.90 5.97 25.85
CA GLU A 251 -19.26 5.38 27.04
C GLU A 251 -20.34 5.22 28.11
N PRO A 252 -20.77 3.99 28.48
CA PRO A 252 -21.32 3.82 29.81
C PRO A 252 -20.19 4.16 30.77
N GLU A 253 -20.31 5.31 31.43
CA GLU A 253 -19.49 5.70 32.57
C GLU A 253 -19.21 4.45 33.42
N PRO A 254 -17.95 4.07 33.65
CA PRO A 254 -17.67 2.96 34.53
C PRO A 254 -18.27 3.29 35.89
N PHE A 255 -19.16 2.42 36.36
CA PHE A 255 -19.71 2.44 37.72
C PHE A 255 -18.55 2.67 38.70
N MET A 256 -18.45 3.89 39.23
CA MET A 256 -17.68 4.12 40.44
C MET A 256 -18.51 3.54 41.58
N ASP A 257 -18.19 2.29 41.94
CA ASP A 257 -18.56 1.72 43.23
C ASP A 257 -17.84 2.52 44.34
N LEU A 258 -18.60 3.38 45.02
CA LEU A 258 -18.27 3.94 46.34
C LEU A 258 -19.51 3.83 47.25
#